data_AF-A0A9I9CCS3-F1
#
_entry.id   AF-A0A9I9CCS3-F1
#
_cell.length_a   1.000
_cell.length_b   1.000
_cell.length_c   1.000
_cell.angle_alpha   90.00
_cell.angle_beta   90.00
_cell.angle_gamma   90.00
#
_symmetry.space_group_name_H-M   'P 1'
#
loop_
_entity.id
_entity.type
_entity.pdbx_description
1 polymer ?
#
loop_
_entity_poly.entity_id
_entity_poly.type
_entity_poly.pdbx_seq_one_letter_code
_entity_poly.pdbx_strand_id
1 'polypeptide(L)'
;MAEEKNNDTLRFGSSILVPSVQELAKHPITEIPHRYIRPDLPHHSPISSDASQIPVIDMSNLRSHDTMDSELSRLHSACKNWGFFQVKLKLITVGEARSERFVDGENEDGNSEIVRTSD
;
A
#
# COMPACT_ATOMS: atom_id res chain seq x y z
N MET A 1 31.25 48.63 36.50
CA MET A 1 31.56 47.65 35.44
C MET A 1 30.97 46.33 35.89
N ALA A 2 29.88 45.90 35.27
CA ALA A 2 29.27 44.59 35.52
C ALA A 2 29.71 43.67 34.39
N GLU A 3 30.35 42.55 34.74
CA GLU A 3 30.72 41.51 33.79
C GLU A 3 29.52 40.60 33.51
N GLU A 4 29.11 40.58 32.24
CA GLU A 4 28.11 39.68 31.69
C GLU A 4 28.77 38.30 31.45
N LYS A 5 28.42 37.32 32.30
CA LYS A 5 28.83 35.92 32.08
C LYS A 5 27.87 35.27 31.08
N ASN A 6 28.28 35.25 29.82
CA ASN A 6 27.62 34.42 28.81
C ASN A 6 27.88 32.94 29.11
N ASN A 7 26.81 32.19 29.39
CA ASN A 7 26.79 30.75 29.62
C ASN A 7 26.21 30.09 28.36
N ASP A 8 27.05 29.89 27.36
CA ASP A 8 26.76 28.99 26.24
C ASP A 8 27.26 27.59 26.59
N THR A 9 26.53 26.91 27.48
CA THR A 9 26.72 25.48 27.73
C THR A 9 26.13 24.69 26.56
N LEU A 10 26.97 24.38 25.57
CA LEU A 10 26.66 23.45 24.47
C LEU A 10 26.39 22.03 25.04
N ARG A 11 25.13 21.75 25.37
CA ARG A 11 24.65 20.42 25.79
C ARG A 11 24.62 19.47 24.60
N PHE A 12 25.75 18.82 24.30
CA PHE A 12 25.76 17.68 23.39
C PHE A 12 25.13 16.45 24.09
N GLY A 13 24.11 15.86 23.45
CA GLY A 13 23.45 14.63 23.93
C GLY A 13 22.17 14.81 24.77
N SER A 14 21.61 16.02 24.87
CA SER A 14 20.31 16.20 25.55
C SER A 14 19.14 15.76 24.66
N SER A 15 18.24 14.92 25.18
CA SER A 15 16.91 14.74 24.58
C SER A 15 16.05 15.97 24.85
N ILE A 16 15.41 16.47 23.81
CA ILE A 16 14.34 17.46 23.97
C ILE A 16 13.04 16.71 24.16
N LEU A 17 12.28 17.10 25.18
CA LEU A 17 10.90 16.66 25.33
C LEU A 17 10.07 17.24 24.19
N VAL A 18 9.64 16.37 23.28
CA VAL A 18 8.77 16.74 22.17
C VAL A 18 7.32 16.53 22.64
N PRO A 19 6.49 17.59 22.70
CA PRO A 19 5.09 17.44 23.05
C PRO A 19 4.34 16.64 21.98
N SER A 20 3.29 15.92 22.38
CA SER A 20 2.44 15.17 21.46
C SER A 20 1.79 16.11 20.45
N VAL A 21 2.05 15.86 19.16
CA VAL A 21 1.42 16.61 18.05
C VAL A 21 -0.09 16.40 18.06
N GLN A 22 -0.58 15.24 18.50
CA GLN A 22 -2.01 14.98 18.64
C GLN A 22 -2.66 15.88 19.70
N GLU A 23 -2.01 16.10 20.85
CA GLU A 23 -2.54 17.00 21.89
C GLU A 23 -2.49 18.48 21.44
N LEU A 24 -1.44 18.86 20.71
CA LEU A 24 -1.33 20.20 20.12
C LEU A 24 -2.49 20.48 19.16
N ALA A 25 -2.85 19.50 18.32
CA ALA A 25 -3.92 19.64 17.33
C ALA A 25 -5.34 19.69 17.91
N LYS A 26 -5.54 19.30 19.19
CA LYS A 26 -6.86 19.36 19.85
C LYS A 26 -7.31 20.79 20.16
N HIS A 27 -6.37 21.70 20.33
CA HIS A 27 -6.64 23.11 20.60
C HIS A 27 -6.42 23.91 19.32
N PRO A 28 -7.14 25.03 19.10
CA PRO A 28 -6.86 25.92 17.99
C PRO A 28 -5.43 26.46 18.13
N ILE A 29 -4.54 25.97 17.29
CA ILE A 29 -3.13 26.37 17.27
C ILE A 29 -3.05 27.74 16.61
N THR A 30 -2.66 28.76 17.37
CA THR A 30 -2.46 30.12 16.85
C THR A 30 -1.15 30.24 16.06
N GLU A 31 -0.14 29.46 16.43
CA GLU A 31 1.18 29.46 15.80
C GLU A 31 1.82 28.07 15.84
N ILE A 32 2.36 27.61 14.71
CA ILE A 32 3.03 26.32 14.60
C ILE A 32 4.41 26.44 15.27
N PRO A 33 4.78 25.53 16.20
CA PRO A 33 6.09 25.60 16.84
C PRO A 33 7.23 25.56 15.81
N HIS A 34 8.22 26.44 15.97
CA HIS A 34 9.30 26.65 15.01
C HIS A 34 10.06 25.37 14.59
N ARG A 35 10.06 24.33 15.44
CA ARG A 35 10.65 23.02 15.14
C ARG A 35 9.98 22.28 13.98
N TYR A 36 8.70 22.52 13.73
CA TYR A 36 7.93 21.88 12.66
C TYR A 36 7.93 22.72 11.38
N ILE A 37 8.48 23.93 11.42
CA ILE A 37 8.62 24.79 10.25
C ILE A 37 9.84 24.28 9.45
N ARG A 38 9.63 24.00 8.17
CA ARG A 38 10.65 23.49 7.24
C ARG A 38 10.93 24.53 6.16
N PRO A 39 11.74 25.56 6.43
CA PRO A 39 12.09 26.59 5.45
C PRO A 39 13.01 26.06 4.34
N ASP A 40 13.62 24.90 4.56
CA ASP A 40 14.48 24.16 3.63
C ASP A 40 13.70 23.46 2.53
N LEU A 41 12.39 23.25 2.71
CA LEU A 41 11.58 22.58 1.72
C LEU A 41 11.16 23.61 0.66
N PRO A 42 11.56 23.47 -0.61
CA PRO A 42 11.04 24.34 -1.66
C PRO A 42 9.51 24.24 -1.61
N HIS A 43 8.85 25.40 -1.51
CA HIS A 43 7.40 25.53 -1.45
C HIS A 43 6.77 24.49 -2.36
N HIS A 44 5.99 23.59 -1.74
CA HIS A 44 5.39 22.41 -2.36
C HIS A 44 5.07 22.70 -3.83
N SER A 45 5.84 22.09 -4.73
CA SER A 45 5.44 22.04 -6.13
C SER A 45 3.99 21.55 -6.13
N PRO A 46 3.04 22.27 -6.77
CA PRO A 46 1.67 21.79 -6.84
C PRO A 46 1.73 20.35 -7.29
N ILE A 47 1.01 19.48 -6.58
CA ILE A 47 0.87 18.07 -6.95
C ILE A 47 0.36 18.11 -8.38
N SER A 48 1.27 17.93 -9.34
CA SER A 48 0.87 17.88 -10.73
C SER A 48 -0.05 16.67 -10.81
N SER A 49 -1.25 16.83 -11.37
CA SER A 49 -2.12 15.70 -11.69
C SER A 49 -1.42 14.68 -12.61
N ASP A 50 -0.34 15.12 -13.25
CA ASP A 50 0.55 14.33 -14.11
C ASP A 50 1.70 13.68 -13.31
N ALA A 51 1.69 13.79 -11.97
CA ALA A 51 2.58 13.02 -11.11
C ALA A 51 2.36 11.55 -11.44
N SER A 52 3.41 10.95 -12.01
CA SER A 52 3.51 9.53 -12.33
C SER A 52 2.73 8.73 -11.29
N GLN A 53 1.63 8.10 -11.69
CA GLN A 53 0.78 7.42 -10.73
C GLN A 53 1.57 6.27 -10.12
N ILE A 54 1.61 6.19 -8.79
CA ILE A 54 2.26 5.10 -8.06
C ILE A 54 1.73 3.77 -8.61
N PRO A 55 2.59 2.79 -8.99
CA PRO A 55 2.14 1.53 -9.54
C PRO A 55 1.22 0.82 -8.55
N VAL A 56 0.12 0.28 -9.05
CA VAL A 56 -0.81 -0.56 -8.27
C VAL A 56 -0.68 -1.99 -8.79
N ILE A 57 -0.35 -2.93 -7.91
CA ILE A 57 -0.21 -4.36 -8.22
C ILE A 57 -1.47 -5.09 -7.76
N ASP A 58 -2.20 -5.72 -8.69
CA ASP A 58 -3.38 -6.53 -8.38
C ASP A 58 -2.97 -7.98 -8.10
N MET A 59 -3.04 -8.38 -6.84
CA MET A 59 -2.65 -9.73 -6.42
C MET A 59 -3.56 -10.82 -6.99
N SER A 60 -4.77 -10.45 -7.43
CA SER A 60 -5.69 -11.38 -8.09
C SER A 60 -5.17 -11.73 -9.49
N ASN A 61 -4.67 -10.73 -10.22
CA ASN A 61 -4.06 -10.93 -11.53
C ASN A 61 -2.76 -11.73 -11.43
N LEU A 62 -1.97 -11.47 -10.38
CA LEU A 62 -0.74 -12.23 -10.13
C LEU A 62 -1.00 -13.73 -9.87
N ARG A 63 -2.22 -14.09 -9.45
CA ARG A 63 -2.65 -15.48 -9.23
C ARG A 63 -3.38 -16.10 -10.43
N SER A 64 -3.81 -15.30 -11.40
CA SER A 64 -4.55 -15.75 -12.56
C SER A 64 -3.58 -16.13 -13.67
N HIS A 65 -3.72 -17.33 -14.23
CA HIS A 65 -2.81 -17.82 -15.27
C HIS A 65 -2.76 -16.90 -16.51
N ASP A 66 -3.89 -16.28 -16.85
CA ASP A 66 -4.01 -15.42 -18.05
C ASP A 66 -3.39 -14.03 -17.87
N THR A 67 -3.23 -13.56 -16.62
CA THR A 67 -2.74 -12.20 -16.32
C THR A 67 -1.50 -12.18 -15.42
N MET A 68 -0.95 -13.35 -15.06
CA MET A 68 0.21 -13.48 -14.19
C MET A 68 1.45 -12.81 -14.78
N ASP A 69 1.79 -13.08 -16.04
CA ASP A 69 3.01 -12.57 -16.66
C ASP A 69 3.02 -11.04 -16.80
N SER A 70 1.87 -10.46 -17.16
CA SER A 70 1.73 -9.01 -17.29
C SER A 70 1.80 -8.32 -15.93
N GLU A 71 1.16 -8.88 -14.91
CA GLU A 71 1.19 -8.34 -13.55
C GLU A 71 2.57 -8.51 -12.88
N LEU A 72 3.25 -9.65 -13.13
CA LEU A 72 4.61 -9.89 -12.65
C LEU A 72 5.62 -8.93 -13.29
N SER A 73 5.49 -8.66 -14.59
CA SER A 73 6.30 -7.66 -15.29
C SER A 73 6.10 -6.26 -14.71
N ARG A 74 4.84 -5.92 -14.39
CA ARG A 74 4.50 -4.66 -13.71
C ARG A 74 5.13 -4.58 -12.31
N LEU A 75 5.09 -5.66 -11.54
CA LEU A 75 5.73 -5.76 -10.23
C LEU A 75 7.26 -5.57 -10.34
N HIS A 76 7.90 -6.26 -11.28
CA HIS A 76 9.34 -6.11 -11.52
C HIS A 76 9.72 -4.66 -11.84
N SER A 77 8.95 -4.03 -12.75
CA SER A 77 9.14 -2.64 -13.14
C SER A 77 8.91 -1.68 -11.97
N ALA A 78 7.90 -1.93 -11.13
CA ALA A 78 7.66 -1.13 -9.93
C ALA A 78 8.84 -1.25 -8.94
N CYS A 79 9.33 -2.46 -8.67
CA CYS A 79 10.50 -2.65 -7.80
C CYS A 79 11.74 -1.92 -8.34
N LYS A 80 11.97 -1.95 -9.66
CA LYS A 80 13.16 -1.38 -10.30
C LYS A 80 13.11 0.14 -10.43
N ASN A 81 11.98 0.68 -10.89
CA ASN A 81 11.85 2.09 -11.25
C ASN A 81 11.31 2.95 -10.11
N TRP A 82 10.46 2.38 -9.24
CA TRP A 82 9.81 3.11 -8.16
C TRP A 82 10.37 2.79 -6.78
N GLY A 83 10.69 1.51 -6.52
CA GLY A 83 11.07 1.04 -5.19
C GLY A 83 9.91 0.94 -4.19
N PHE A 84 8.70 1.37 -4.57
CA PHE A 84 7.45 1.15 -3.82
C PHE A 84 6.26 1.08 -4.77
N PHE A 85 5.17 0.47 -4.32
CA PHE A 85 3.93 0.31 -5.06
C PHE A 85 2.76 0.07 -4.10
N GLN A 86 1.53 0.29 -4.58
CA GLN A 86 0.31 -0.07 -3.87
C GLN A 86 -0.09 -1.49 -4.22
N VAL A 87 -0.74 -2.19 -3.30
CA VAL A 87 -1.24 -3.55 -3.52
C VAL A 87 -2.75 -3.55 -3.43
N LYS A 88 -3.40 -4.11 -4.45
CA LYS A 88 -4.85 -4.31 -4.47
C LYS A 88 -5.16 -5.77 -4.21
N LEU A 89 -5.85 -6.02 -3.11
CA LEU A 89 -6.36 -7.34 -2.72
C LEU A 89 -7.87 -7.38 -2.99
N LYS A 90 -8.32 -8.38 -3.74
CA LYS A 90 -9.74 -8.72 -3.80
C LYS A 90 -10.01 -9.70 -2.66
N LEU A 91 -10.97 -9.39 -1.79
CA LEU A 91 -11.50 -10.35 -0.82
C LEU A 91 -11.87 -11.62 -1.59
N ILE A 92 -11.27 -12.75 -1.19
CA ILE A 92 -11.61 -14.05 -1.76
C ILE A 92 -13.05 -14.34 -1.32
N THR A 93 -14.00 -14.29 -2.26
CA THR A 93 -15.31 -14.89 -2.02
C THR A 93 -15.09 -16.39 -1.92
N VAL A 94 -15.13 -16.94 -0.70
CA VAL A 94 -15.19 -18.39 -0.49
C VAL A 94 -16.58 -18.82 -0.95
N GLY A 95 -16.73 -19.22 -2.21
CA GLY A 95 -18.05 -19.60 -2.69
C GLY A 95 -18.20 -19.74 -4.19
N GLU A 96 -17.42 -20.62 -4.81
CA GLU A 96 -17.97 -21.43 -5.91
C GLU A 96 -17.73 -22.89 -5.56
N ALA A 97 -18.70 -23.46 -4.85
CA ALA A 97 -18.86 -24.91 -4.89
C ALA A 97 -19.17 -25.25 -6.35
N ARG A 98 -18.19 -25.82 -7.06
CA ARG A 98 -18.42 -26.45 -8.36
C ARG A 98 -19.54 -27.47 -8.15
N SER A 99 -20.70 -27.20 -8.71
CA SER A 99 -21.77 -28.19 -8.82
C SER A 99 -21.32 -29.19 -9.87
N GLU A 100 -20.61 -30.24 -9.43
CA GLU A 100 -20.39 -31.43 -10.25
C GLU A 100 -21.76 -32.08 -10.47
N ARG A 101 -22.42 -31.74 -11.57
CA ARG A 101 -23.67 -32.41 -11.98
C ARG A 101 -23.29 -33.75 -12.59
N PHE A 102 -23.47 -34.81 -11.82
CA PHE A 102 -23.44 -36.18 -12.31
C PHE A 102 -24.75 -36.44 -13.06
N VAL A 103 -24.64 -36.81 -14.33
CA VAL A 103 -25.77 -37.33 -15.12
C VAL A 103 -25.56 -38.82 -15.30
N ASP A 104 -26.59 -39.60 -15.03
CA ASP A 104 -26.62 -41.02 -15.37
C ASP A 104 -26.65 -41.12 -16.90
N GLY A 105 -25.55 -41.56 -17.50
CA GLY A 105 -25.45 -41.87 -18.93
C GLY A 105 -25.43 -43.36 -19.13
N GLU A 106 -26.13 -43.87 -20.14
CA GLU A 106 -25.99 -45.27 -20.55
C GLU A 106 -24.85 -45.37 -21.56
N ASN A 107 -23.92 -46.29 -21.33
CA ASN A 107 -22.87 -46.58 -22.30
C ASN A 107 -23.44 -47.40 -23.49
N GLU A 108 -22.68 -47.55 -24.57
CA GLU A 108 -23.13 -48.23 -25.80
C GLU A 108 -23.51 -49.72 -25.58
N ASP A 109 -23.12 -50.27 -24.44
CA ASP A 109 -23.44 -51.63 -23.99
C ASP A 109 -24.72 -51.69 -23.11
N GLY A 110 -25.41 -50.56 -22.91
CA GLY A 110 -26.64 -50.46 -22.14
C GLY A 110 -26.45 -50.50 -20.61
N ASN A 111 -25.25 -50.21 -20.13
CA ASN A 111 -24.90 -50.21 -18.71
C ASN A 111 -24.87 -48.77 -18.18
N SER A 112 -25.39 -48.57 -16.96
CA SER A 112 -25.40 -47.24 -16.34
C SER A 112 -23.99 -46.81 -15.93
N GLU A 113 -23.55 -45.65 -16.41
CA GLU A 113 -22.28 -45.05 -16.08
C GLU A 113 -22.46 -43.57 -15.68
N ILE A 114 -21.81 -43.21 -14.57
CA ILE A 114 -21.75 -41.83 -14.10
C ILE A 114 -20.72 -41.05 -14.92
N VAL A 115 -21.18 -40.31 -15.92
CA VAL A 115 -20.30 -39.53 -16.79
C VAL A 115 -20.05 -38.16 -16.18
N ARG A 116 -18.78 -37.83 -15.98
CA ARG A 116 -18.36 -36.47 -15.63
C ARG A 116 -18.35 -35.62 -16.90
N THR A 117 -19.25 -34.65 -17.00
CA THR A 117 -19.13 -33.62 -18.05
C THR A 117 -18.55 -32.35 -17.44
N SER A 118 -17.60 -31.75 -18.15
CA SER A 118 -17.14 -30.38 -17.90
C SER A 118 -17.94 -29.45 -18.82
N ASP A 119 -18.28 -28.25 -18.34
CA ASP A 119 -18.95 -27.19 -19.13
C ASP A 119 -18.14 -26.85 -20.40
#